data_AF-A0A959KIC3-F1
#
_entry.id   AF-A0A959KIC3-F1
#
_cell.length_a   1.000
_cell.length_b   1.000
_cell.length_c   1.000
_cell.angle_alpha   90.00
_cell.angle_beta   90.00
_cell.angle_gamma   90.00
#
_symmetry.space_group_name_H-M   'P 1'
#
loop_
_entity.id
_entity.type
_entity.pdbx_description
1 polymer ?
#
loop_
_entity_poly.entity_id
_entity_poly.type
_entity_poly.pdbx_seq_one_letter_code
_entity_poly.pdbx_strand_id
1 'polypeptide(L)' 'MTIAGQRALLTHIYVYADESGFWPKVRFVEIFGENPYSGAPIYERIDF' A
#
# COMPACT_ATOMS: atom_id res chain seq x y z
N MET A 1 11.55 -4.38 0.64
CA MET A 1 10.69 -4.31 1.84
C MET A 1 9.78 -5.53 1.88
N THR A 2 8.89 -5.65 2.86
CA THR A 2 7.88 -6.72 2.90
C THR A 2 6.52 -6.11 2.58
N ILE A 3 5.78 -6.70 1.63
CA ILE A 3 4.38 -6.38 1.30
C ILE A 3 3.60 -7.70 1.36
N ALA A 4 2.51 -7.76 2.09
CA ALA A 4 1.68 -8.96 2.27
C ALA A 4 2.51 -10.21 2.66
N GLY A 5 3.50 -10.03 3.54
CA GLY A 5 4.40 -11.11 3.99
C GLY A 5 5.45 -11.57 2.96
N GLN A 6 5.51 -10.97 1.77
CA GLN A 6 6.46 -11.31 0.72
C GLN A 6 7.53 -10.24 0.55
N ARG A 7 8.77 -10.65 0.25
CA ARG A 7 9.84 -9.72 -0.12
C ARG A 7 9.47 -9.07 -1.46
N ALA A 8 9.37 -7.75 -1.48
CA ALA A 8 8.93 -6.98 -2.64
C ALA A 8 9.82 -5.76 -2.91
N LEU A 9 9.91 -5.40 -4.19
CA LEU A 9 10.30 -4.07 -4.67
C LEU A 9 9.05 -3.19 -4.66
N LEU A 10 9.11 -2.04 -3.99
CA LEU A 10 7.99 -1.11 -3.94
C LEU A 10 7.85 -0.40 -5.28
N THR A 11 6.62 -0.35 -5.80
CA THR A 11 6.31 0.36 -7.04
C THR A 11 5.59 1.68 -6.73
N HIS A 12 4.47 1.62 -6.02
CA HIS A 12 3.69 2.81 -5.65
C HIS A 12 2.80 2.56 -4.43
N ILE A 13 2.35 3.65 -3.82
CA ILE A 13 1.46 3.65 -2.66
C ILE A 13 0.30 4.60 -2.96
N TYR A 14 -0.93 4.15 -2.71
CA TYR A 14 -2.11 5.01 -2.68
C TYR A 14 -2.61 5.18 -1.26
N VAL A 15 -2.97 6.41 -0.90
CA VAL A 15 -3.50 6.75 0.42
C VAL A 15 -4.84 7.41 0.21
N TYR A 16 -5.88 6.86 0.84
CA TYR A 16 -7.18 7.50 0.90
C TYR A 16 -7.37 8.13 2.28
N ALA A 17 -7.53 9.45 2.30
CA ALA A 17 -7.84 10.21 3.49
C ALA A 17 -9.20 10.89 3.32
N ASP A 18 -10.02 10.83 4.36
CA ASP A 18 -11.22 11.62 4.49
C ASP A 18 -10.85 13.03 4.96
N GLU A 19 -11.03 14.00 4.07
CA GLU A 19 -10.68 15.41 4.27
C GLU A 19 -11.90 16.27 4.67
N SER A 20 -13.05 15.68 4.97
CA SER A 20 -14.27 16.43 5.32
C SER A 20 -14.21 17.09 6.71
N GLY A 21 -13.29 16.67 7.56
CA GLY A 21 -13.09 17.19 8.91
C GLY A 21 -11.98 18.22 9.02
N PHE A 22 -11.83 18.82 10.21
CA PHE A 22 -10.72 19.74 10.51
C PHE A 22 -9.34 19.06 10.43
N TRP A 23 -9.28 17.76 10.71
CA TRP A 23 -8.08 16.93 10.55
C TRP A 23 -8.37 15.79 9.58
N PRO A 24 -7.56 15.60 8.52
CA PRO A 24 -7.69 14.47 7.62
C PRO A 24 -7.56 13.15 8.37
N LYS A 25 -8.44 12.20 8.06
CA LYS A 25 -8.39 10.85 8.61
C LYS A 25 -8.04 9.85 7.52
N VAL A 26 -6.86 9.24 7.61
CA VAL A 26 -6.51 8.12 6.74
C VAL A 26 -7.51 6.99 6.99
N ARG A 27 -8.13 6.50 5.92
CA ARG A 27 -9.08 5.39 5.97
C ARG A 27 -8.44 4.09 5.51
N PHE A 28 -7.63 4.17 4.45
CA PHE A 28 -6.86 3.03 4.00
C PHE A 28 -5.61 3.46 3.23
N VAL A 29 -4.65 2.53 3.19
CA VAL A 29 -3.43 2.62 2.38
C VAL A 29 -3.34 1.36 1.53
N GLU A 30 -3.14 1.54 0.24
CA GLU A 30 -2.86 0.46 -0.70
C GLU A 30 -1.40 0.52 -1.12
N ILE A 31 -0.70 -0.61 -1.01
CA ILE A 31 0.72 -0.74 -1.26
C ILE A 31 0.91 -1.74 -2.40
N PHE A 32 1.59 -1.28 -3.45
CA PHE A 32 1.85 -2.06 -4.65
C PHE A 32 3.34 -2.25 -4.81
N GLY A 33 3.72 -3.46 -5.16
CA GLY A 33 5.09 -3.81 -5.48
C GLY A 33 5.17 -4.98 -6.42
N GLU A 34 6.38 -5.44 -6.63
CA GLU A 34 6.68 -6.58 -7.49
C GLU A 34 7.65 -7.53 -6.77
N ASN A 35 7.48 -8.82 -7.01
CA ASN A 35 8.42 -9.83 -6.56
C ASN A 35 9.78 -9.59 -7.25
N PRO A 36 10.89 -9.45 -6.50
CA PRO A 36 12.19 -9.12 -7.08
C PRO A 36 12.76 -10.20 -8.01
N TYR A 37 12.25 -11.43 -7.96
CA TYR A 37 12.74 -12.55 -8.76
C TYR A 37 11.84 -12.86 -9.95
N SER A 38 10.51 -12.84 -9.75
CA SER A 38 9.56 -13.20 -10.81
C SER A 38 8.92 -12.01 -11.52
N GLY A 39 9.03 -10.79 -10.97
CA GLY A 39 8.30 -9.62 -11.46
C GLY A 39 6.79 -9.69 -11.24
N ALA A 40 6.29 -10.71 -10.51
CA ALA A 40 4.86 -10.84 -10.24
C ALA A 40 4.39 -9.69 -9.33
N PRO A 41 3.22 -9.09 -9.61
CA PRO A 41 2.68 -8.01 -8.79
C PRO A 41 2.31 -8.52 -7.39
N ILE A 42 2.60 -7.71 -6.38
CA ILE A 42 2.27 -7.92 -4.97
C ILE A 42 1.45 -6.72 -4.51
N TYR A 43 0.36 -6.99 -3.80
CA TYR A 43 -0.58 -5.98 -3.31
C TYR A 43 -0.92 -6.22 -1.85
N GLU A 44 -1.02 -5.14 -1.08
CA GLU A 44 -1.51 -5.14 0.30
C GLU A 44 -2.36 -3.91 0.54
N ARG A 45 -3.43 -4.07 1.31
CA ARG A 45 -4.28 -2.97 1.78
C ARG A 45 -4.35 -2.99 3.30
N ILE A 46 -4.16 -1.82 3.89
CA ILE A 46 -4.23 -1.58 5.33
C ILE A 46 -5.37 -0.61 5.58
N ASP A 47 -6.42 -1.05 6.28
CA ASP A 47 -7.56 -0.22 6.69
C ASP A 47 -7.37 0.32 8.13
N PHE A 48 -7.86 1.53 8.41
CA PHE A 48 -7.72 2.27 9.67
C PHE A 48 -9.06 2.72 10.27
#